data_AF-A0AAW4Q394-F1
#
_entry.id   AF-A0AAW4Q394-F1
#
_cell.length_a   1.000
_cell.length_b   1.000
_cell.length_c   1.000
_cell.angle_alpha   90.00
_cell.angle_beta   90.00
_cell.angle_gamma   90.00
#
_symmetry.space_group_name_H-M   'P 1'
#
loop_
_entity.id
_entity.type
_entity.pdbx_description
1 polymer ?
#
loop_
_entity_poly.entity_id
_entity_poly.type
_entity_poly.pdbx_seq_one_letter_code
_entity_poly.pdbx_strand_id
1 'polypeptide(L)'
;MQNNQNQPIWNPSTVASLSFVLTPAFGSLMQSMNWRSLGQPERASASKAWFYVSLFVLAAVAVAVCFEAKTGGDTDAGRGFANIGGLIYFFIWYLFSGRKQIGYVKDSFGKTYEKKSLVRPVLAALGVAVLYVVAVFGLLVATQGASDAADRAGGQASTGGPLSGVAALFGGNKLDCASPDVKKTIIDTYAEQLAGADIPDLTMAIERKRINFRVEMITETGRNTASKFVKCKGKLVITFPDADLAKARAVLGDGTLMGEAIRKTGQVFNEEISYKVSTPADKEERKTGPIVEIVFVNAEEASTNFRMYGMAYGALAYTVADVSASKRNGVKWDKAYKDAVAQECGKQSDVGLCRCRLTQFEQVWGQDDFQRISYIVQTKSLDPAKYPNFIALSDALTKQCPLPQGIASVLVPSGQAVPTSVEEPVKPVVQAEAAPVPVTQAAQPVQAAIVASFDCSRAESKIERLTCSTPATGEADRRLASSYRAALAKSTDPAALKQQQRDWLKERNVCDDAACLLKTTEARIQALSAM
;
A
#
# COMPACT_ATOMS: atom_id res chain seq x y z
N MET A 1 -25.58 52.23 -10.09
CA MET A 1 -26.07 52.27 -11.48
C MET A 1 -26.89 51.02 -11.71
N GLN A 2 -28.23 51.11 -11.72
CA GLN A 2 -29.05 49.98 -12.13
C GLN A 2 -28.75 49.71 -13.62
N ASN A 3 -28.62 48.45 -14.00
CA ASN A 3 -28.50 48.08 -15.40
C ASN A 3 -29.80 48.52 -16.09
N ASN A 4 -29.83 49.69 -16.75
CA ASN A 4 -31.03 50.32 -17.34
C ASN A 4 -31.73 49.46 -18.43
N GLN A 5 -31.31 48.21 -18.62
CA GLN A 5 -31.86 47.26 -19.57
C GLN A 5 -32.43 45.99 -18.89
N ASN A 6 -32.22 45.79 -17.58
CA ASN A 6 -32.63 44.61 -16.80
C ASN A 6 -32.34 43.26 -17.50
N GLN A 7 -31.37 43.22 -18.41
CA GLN A 7 -31.10 42.05 -19.23
C GLN A 7 -30.30 41.04 -18.41
N PRO A 8 -30.80 39.81 -18.22
CA PRO A 8 -30.07 38.82 -17.45
C PRO A 8 -28.80 38.43 -18.19
N ILE A 9 -27.71 38.23 -17.43
CA ILE A 9 -26.40 37.84 -17.95
C ILE A 9 -25.96 36.51 -17.35
N TRP A 10 -25.10 35.77 -18.03
CA TRP A 10 -24.50 34.58 -17.44
C TRP A 10 -23.48 34.98 -16.38
N ASN A 11 -23.39 34.22 -15.29
CA ASN A 11 -22.43 34.51 -14.22
C ASN A 11 -20.98 34.51 -14.78
N PRO A 12 -20.26 35.66 -14.75
CA PRO A 12 -18.94 35.76 -15.35
C PRO A 12 -17.88 34.85 -14.70
N SER A 13 -17.99 34.59 -13.40
CA SER A 13 -17.08 33.68 -12.68
C SER A 13 -17.32 32.24 -13.12
N THR A 14 -18.59 31.83 -13.19
CA THR A 14 -18.96 30.48 -13.67
C THR A 14 -18.57 30.29 -15.13
N VAL A 15 -18.76 31.30 -15.98
CA VAL A 15 -18.31 31.28 -17.37
C VAL A 15 -16.78 31.08 -17.45
N ALA A 16 -16.00 31.82 -16.66
CA ALA A 16 -14.55 31.67 -16.64
C ALA A 16 -14.10 30.28 -16.15
N SER A 17 -14.71 29.74 -15.09
CA SER A 17 -14.43 28.38 -14.61
C SER A 17 -14.78 27.32 -15.66
N LEU A 18 -15.93 27.44 -16.33
CA LEU A 18 -16.31 26.54 -17.42
C LEU A 18 -15.39 26.66 -18.64
N SER A 19 -14.71 27.80 -18.83
CA SER A 19 -13.77 28.00 -19.95
C SER A 19 -12.45 27.26 -19.75
N PHE A 20 -12.08 26.96 -18.50
CA PHE A 20 -10.95 26.08 -18.20
C PHE A 20 -11.23 24.66 -18.68
N VAL A 21 -12.48 24.20 -18.49
CA VAL A 21 -12.93 22.85 -18.79
C VAL A 21 -13.31 22.69 -20.27
N LEU A 22 -13.99 23.69 -20.83
CA LEU A 22 -14.39 23.72 -22.23
C LEU A 22 -13.25 24.28 -23.07
N THR A 23 -13.27 25.58 -23.33
CA THR A 23 -12.18 26.31 -24.00
C THR A 23 -12.27 27.81 -23.69
N PRO A 24 -11.15 28.55 -23.80
CA PRO A 24 -11.19 30.00 -23.87
C PRO A 24 -12.06 30.58 -24.99
N ALA A 25 -12.34 29.81 -26.07
CA ALA A 25 -13.28 30.21 -27.12
C ALA A 25 -14.70 30.34 -26.55
N PHE A 26 -15.17 29.32 -25.81
CA PHE A 26 -16.46 29.38 -25.12
C PHE A 26 -16.55 30.60 -24.20
N GLY A 27 -15.53 30.80 -23.34
CA GLY A 27 -15.49 31.94 -22.42
C GLY A 27 -15.58 33.28 -23.12
N SER A 28 -14.77 33.46 -24.15
CA SER A 28 -14.72 34.67 -24.98
C SER A 28 -16.08 34.99 -25.62
N LEU A 29 -16.74 33.97 -26.16
CA LEU A 29 -18.05 34.12 -26.79
C LEU A 29 -19.12 34.51 -25.75
N MET A 30 -19.17 33.80 -24.63
CA MET A 30 -20.12 34.07 -23.54
C MET A 30 -19.91 35.45 -22.93
N GLN A 31 -18.65 35.84 -22.70
CA GLN A 31 -18.31 37.15 -22.20
C GLN A 31 -18.64 38.25 -23.21
N SER A 32 -18.45 38.02 -24.52
CA SER A 32 -18.86 39.00 -25.55
C SER A 32 -20.36 39.29 -25.51
N MET A 33 -21.19 38.26 -25.32
CA MET A 33 -22.65 38.39 -25.24
C MET A 33 -23.10 39.04 -23.93
N ASN A 34 -22.43 38.72 -22.81
CA ASN A 34 -22.62 39.44 -21.55
C ASN A 34 -22.29 40.93 -21.69
N TRP A 35 -21.15 41.28 -22.32
CA TRP A 35 -20.77 42.68 -22.52
C TRP A 35 -21.76 43.45 -23.38
N ARG A 36 -22.33 42.82 -24.43
CA ARG A 36 -23.43 43.40 -25.21
C ARG A 36 -24.66 43.66 -24.36
N SER A 37 -25.04 42.70 -23.52
CA SER A 37 -26.18 42.81 -22.60
C SER A 37 -25.97 43.87 -21.52
N LEU A 38 -24.72 44.18 -21.19
CA LEU A 38 -24.31 45.25 -20.27
C LEU A 38 -24.14 46.61 -20.96
N GLY A 39 -24.46 46.73 -22.25
CA GLY A 39 -24.34 47.99 -22.99
C GLY A 39 -22.90 48.44 -23.25
N GLN A 40 -21.94 47.51 -23.26
CA GLN A 40 -20.50 47.77 -23.44
C GLN A 40 -20.01 47.17 -24.78
N PRO A 41 -20.36 47.76 -25.94
CA PRO A 41 -20.08 47.18 -27.26
C PRO A 41 -18.59 47.08 -27.58
N GLU A 42 -17.76 48.02 -27.12
CA GLU A 42 -16.31 47.98 -27.32
C GLU A 42 -15.69 46.77 -26.63
N ARG A 43 -16.06 46.52 -25.37
CA ARG A 43 -15.60 45.37 -24.59
C ARG A 43 -16.14 44.05 -25.15
N ALA A 44 -17.36 44.07 -25.69
CA ALA A 44 -17.91 42.92 -26.40
C ALA A 44 -17.08 42.56 -27.63
N SER A 45 -16.67 43.55 -28.42
CA SER A 45 -15.80 43.35 -29.57
C SER A 45 -14.42 42.83 -29.17
N ALA A 46 -13.83 43.33 -28.08
CA ALA A 46 -12.58 42.81 -27.54
C ALA A 46 -12.69 41.34 -27.10
N SER A 47 -13.75 40.96 -26.36
CA SER A 47 -13.99 39.55 -26.02
C SER A 47 -14.27 38.70 -27.27
N LYS A 48 -14.94 39.24 -28.29
CA LYS A 48 -15.15 38.54 -29.57
C LYS A 48 -13.84 38.34 -30.36
N ALA A 49 -12.89 39.27 -30.28
CA ALA A 49 -11.56 39.08 -30.86
C ALA A 49 -10.85 37.88 -30.21
N TRP A 50 -10.90 37.78 -28.88
CA TRP A 50 -10.36 36.63 -28.15
C TRP A 50 -11.02 35.30 -28.56
N PHE A 51 -12.31 35.30 -28.93
CA PHE A 51 -12.97 34.11 -29.46
C PHE A 51 -12.31 33.62 -30.75
N TYR A 52 -12.04 34.52 -31.70
CA TYR A 52 -11.37 34.17 -32.94
C TYR A 52 -9.90 33.76 -32.72
N VAL A 53 -9.18 34.41 -31.79
CA VAL A 53 -7.84 33.98 -31.38
C VAL A 53 -7.89 32.56 -30.82
N SER A 54 -8.87 32.24 -29.98
CA SER A 54 -9.02 30.88 -29.43
C SER A 54 -9.35 29.85 -30.51
N LEU A 55 -10.17 30.18 -31.51
CA LEU A 55 -10.42 29.31 -32.65
C LEU A 55 -9.15 29.06 -33.47
N PHE A 56 -8.34 30.10 -33.68
CA PHE A 56 -7.06 29.97 -34.36
C PHE A 56 -6.09 29.07 -33.59
N VAL A 57 -5.99 29.24 -32.26
CA VAL A 57 -5.17 28.38 -31.40
C VAL A 57 -5.64 26.92 -31.48
N LEU A 58 -6.95 26.68 -31.44
CA LEU A 58 -7.51 25.32 -31.61
C LEU A 58 -7.14 24.74 -32.98
N ALA A 59 -7.32 25.50 -34.06
CA ALA A 59 -6.92 25.06 -35.40
C ALA A 59 -5.41 24.77 -35.50
N ALA A 60 -4.56 25.62 -34.91
CA ALA A 60 -3.11 25.41 -34.88
C ALA A 60 -2.73 24.15 -34.10
N VAL A 61 -3.40 23.86 -32.98
CA VAL A 61 -3.23 22.62 -32.22
C VAL A 61 -3.67 21.41 -33.04
N ALA A 62 -4.81 21.47 -33.72
CA ALA A 62 -5.27 20.41 -34.62
C ALA A 62 -4.24 20.11 -35.72
N VAL A 63 -3.68 21.16 -36.34
CA VAL A 63 -2.62 21.00 -37.35
C VAL A 63 -1.35 20.41 -36.73
N ALA A 64 -0.89 20.89 -35.59
CA ALA A 64 0.29 20.34 -34.93
C ALA A 64 0.15 18.83 -34.64
N VAL A 65 -1.02 18.40 -34.14
CA VAL A 65 -1.34 16.99 -33.87
C VAL A 65 -1.35 16.15 -35.15
N CYS A 66 -1.85 16.68 -36.27
CA CYS A 66 -1.93 15.93 -37.52
C CYS A 66 -0.60 15.88 -38.31
N PHE A 67 0.34 16.81 -38.06
CA PHE A 67 1.56 16.96 -38.86
C PHE A 67 2.88 16.69 -38.11
N GLU A 68 2.83 16.15 -36.88
CA GLU A 68 4.01 15.80 -36.06
C GLU A 68 5.00 14.82 -36.73
N ALA A 69 4.63 14.16 -37.83
CA ALA A 69 5.44 13.16 -38.52
C ALA A 69 6.36 13.68 -39.66
N LYS A 70 6.53 14.99 -39.88
CA LYS A 70 7.30 15.48 -41.05
C LYS A 70 8.48 16.42 -40.77
N THR A 71 8.62 16.93 -39.54
CA THR A 71 9.79 17.71 -39.15
C THR A 71 10.63 16.88 -38.19
N GLY A 72 11.60 16.15 -38.74
CA GLY A 72 12.57 15.34 -37.99
C GLY A 72 13.55 16.16 -37.14
N GLY A 73 13.03 17.06 -36.32
CA GLY A 73 13.76 17.72 -35.26
C GLY A 73 13.24 17.22 -33.93
N ASP A 74 14.04 16.38 -33.26
CA ASP A 74 13.93 16.15 -31.82
C ASP A 74 14.05 17.50 -31.11
N THR A 75 12.92 18.15 -30.88
CA THR A 75 12.86 19.27 -29.96
C THR A 75 11.76 18.96 -28.97
N ASP A 76 12.17 18.62 -27.74
CA ASP A 76 11.31 18.47 -26.56
C ASP A 76 10.37 19.67 -26.34
N ALA A 77 10.67 20.81 -26.98
CA ALA A 77 9.80 21.98 -27.05
C ALA A 77 8.45 21.70 -27.75
N GLY A 78 8.40 20.93 -28.85
CA GLY A 78 7.16 20.68 -29.61
C GLY A 78 6.12 19.89 -28.79
N ARG A 79 6.55 18.80 -28.14
CA ARG A 79 5.73 18.03 -27.20
C ARG A 79 5.42 18.79 -25.90
N GLY A 80 6.34 19.63 -25.43
CA GLY A 80 6.14 20.50 -24.28
C GLY A 80 5.06 21.57 -24.51
N PHE A 81 5.03 22.16 -25.71
CA PHE A 81 4.00 23.12 -26.12
C PHE A 81 2.61 22.48 -26.23
N ALA A 82 2.51 21.20 -26.62
CA ALA A 82 1.23 20.50 -26.69
C ALA A 82 0.64 20.17 -25.30
N ASN A 83 1.48 19.81 -24.32
CA ASN A 83 1.01 19.39 -22.99
C ASN A 83 0.82 20.54 -21.98
N ILE A 84 1.59 21.63 -22.09
CA ILE A 84 1.54 22.77 -21.16
C ILE A 84 0.97 24.03 -21.82
N GLY A 85 1.03 24.14 -23.15
CA GLY A 85 0.61 25.34 -23.89
C GLY A 85 -0.88 25.67 -23.76
N GLY A 86 -1.75 24.66 -23.63
CA GLY A 86 -3.18 24.88 -23.37
C GLY A 86 -3.44 25.56 -22.02
N LEU A 87 -2.71 25.18 -20.99
CA LEU A 87 -2.78 25.80 -19.66
C LEU A 87 -2.22 27.24 -19.69
N ILE A 88 -1.05 27.43 -20.32
CA ILE A 88 -0.46 28.78 -20.49
C ILE A 88 -1.43 29.70 -21.24
N TYR A 89 -2.01 29.23 -22.34
CA TYR A 89 -2.97 29.99 -23.12
C TYR A 89 -4.23 30.33 -22.31
N PHE A 90 -4.76 29.38 -21.53
CA PHE A 90 -5.87 29.65 -20.63
C PHE A 90 -5.55 30.78 -19.64
N PHE A 91 -4.37 30.75 -19.00
CA PHE A 91 -3.96 31.79 -18.07
C PHE A 91 -3.79 33.15 -18.75
N ILE A 92 -3.19 33.19 -19.95
CA ILE A 92 -3.09 34.42 -20.76
C ILE A 92 -4.49 34.96 -21.04
N TRP A 93 -5.38 34.14 -21.59
CA TRP A 93 -6.75 34.56 -21.85
C TRP A 93 -7.47 35.03 -20.57
N TYR A 94 -7.32 34.31 -19.47
CA TYR A 94 -7.95 34.65 -18.19
C TYR A 94 -7.47 36.00 -17.68
N LEU A 95 -6.17 36.27 -17.73
CA LEU A 95 -5.58 37.54 -17.29
C LEU A 95 -5.97 38.72 -18.19
N PHE A 96 -5.95 38.53 -19.51
CA PHE A 96 -6.15 39.63 -20.46
C PHE A 96 -7.61 39.86 -20.86
N SER A 97 -8.50 38.88 -20.67
CA SER A 97 -9.92 38.94 -21.03
C SER A 97 -10.82 38.44 -19.89
N GLY A 98 -10.65 37.17 -19.49
CA GLY A 98 -11.56 36.45 -18.59
C GLY A 98 -11.89 37.19 -17.28
N ARG A 99 -10.87 37.71 -16.59
CA ARG A 99 -11.01 38.41 -15.31
C ARG A 99 -11.64 39.80 -15.40
N LYS A 100 -11.56 40.46 -16.56
CA LYS A 100 -12.01 41.86 -16.72
C LYS A 100 -13.52 42.01 -16.53
N GLN A 101 -14.29 41.05 -17.04
CA GLN A 101 -15.74 41.05 -16.84
C GLN A 101 -16.14 40.70 -15.40
N ILE A 102 -15.39 39.81 -14.74
CA ILE A 102 -15.61 39.47 -13.33
C ILE A 102 -15.44 40.71 -12.45
N GLY A 103 -14.33 41.45 -12.63
CA GLY A 103 -14.07 42.69 -11.91
C GLY A 103 -15.17 43.72 -12.14
N TYR A 104 -15.48 44.02 -13.40
CA TYR A 104 -16.52 45.00 -13.72
C TYR A 104 -17.90 44.67 -13.13
N VAL A 105 -18.34 43.41 -13.22
CA VAL A 105 -19.64 43.01 -12.67
C VAL A 105 -19.63 43.05 -11.15
N LYS A 106 -18.53 42.64 -10.51
CA LYS A 106 -18.36 42.74 -9.06
C LYS A 106 -18.41 44.21 -8.59
N ASP A 107 -17.70 45.10 -9.26
CA ASP A 107 -17.58 46.51 -8.87
C ASP A 107 -18.86 47.31 -9.18
N SER A 108 -19.55 46.99 -10.28
CA SER A 108 -20.73 47.73 -10.72
C SER A 108 -22.04 47.20 -10.12
N PHE A 109 -22.15 45.88 -9.91
CA PHE A 109 -23.40 45.20 -9.56
C PHE A 109 -23.28 44.24 -8.36
N GLY A 110 -22.07 43.93 -7.87
CA GLY A 110 -21.87 42.99 -6.76
C GLY A 110 -22.54 41.63 -7.01
N LYS A 111 -23.45 41.24 -6.11
CA LYS A 111 -24.28 40.02 -6.24
C LYS A 111 -25.67 40.30 -6.82
N THR A 112 -26.04 41.57 -7.01
CA THR A 112 -27.38 42.02 -7.38
C THR A 112 -27.47 42.20 -8.90
N TYR A 113 -27.62 41.08 -9.61
CA TYR A 113 -27.96 41.04 -11.04
C TYR A 113 -28.69 39.73 -11.36
N GLU A 114 -29.53 39.75 -12.39
CA GLU A 114 -30.29 38.58 -12.81
C GLU A 114 -29.41 37.62 -13.63
N LYS A 115 -29.44 36.33 -13.28
CA LYS A 115 -28.54 35.30 -13.82
C LYS A 115 -29.24 34.45 -14.88
N LYS A 116 -28.70 34.42 -16.10
CA LYS A 116 -29.11 33.44 -17.13
C LYS A 116 -28.60 32.04 -16.78
N SER A 117 -29.42 31.03 -17.08
CA SER A 117 -29.01 29.62 -17.01
C SER A 117 -27.91 29.32 -18.05
N LEU A 118 -26.92 28.53 -17.61
CA LEU A 118 -25.78 28.08 -18.43
C LEU A 118 -25.99 26.71 -19.09
N VAL A 119 -27.12 26.04 -18.85
CA VAL A 119 -27.34 24.67 -19.35
C VAL A 119 -27.28 24.60 -20.88
N ARG A 120 -28.08 25.42 -21.57
CA ARG A 120 -28.13 25.45 -23.04
C ARG A 120 -26.77 25.77 -23.69
N PRO A 121 -26.06 26.85 -23.31
CA PRO A 121 -24.77 27.16 -23.93
C PRO A 121 -23.70 26.11 -23.62
N VAL A 122 -23.72 25.47 -22.45
CA VAL A 122 -22.79 24.37 -22.13
C VAL A 122 -23.07 23.14 -22.98
N LEU A 123 -24.33 22.73 -23.14
CA LEU A 123 -24.69 21.60 -24.02
C LEU A 123 -24.28 21.86 -25.48
N ALA A 124 -24.50 23.07 -25.99
CA ALA A 124 -24.05 23.46 -27.32
C ALA A 124 -22.52 23.40 -27.45
N ALA A 125 -21.79 23.90 -26.45
CA ALA A 125 -20.32 23.86 -26.43
C ALA A 125 -19.78 22.41 -26.41
N LEU A 126 -20.41 21.52 -25.64
CA LEU A 126 -20.06 20.10 -25.62
C LEU A 126 -20.30 19.44 -26.99
N GLY A 127 -21.42 19.74 -27.64
CA GLY A 127 -21.70 19.24 -28.99
C GLY A 127 -20.66 19.70 -30.01
N VAL A 128 -20.27 20.98 -29.98
CA VAL A 128 -19.20 21.53 -30.84
C VAL A 128 -17.84 20.88 -30.52
N ALA A 129 -17.53 20.65 -29.24
CA ALA A 129 -16.29 19.98 -28.84
C ALA A 129 -16.21 18.54 -29.41
N VAL A 130 -17.31 17.79 -29.40
CA VAL A 130 -17.37 16.46 -30.01
C VAL A 130 -17.12 16.54 -31.52
N LEU A 131 -17.78 17.47 -32.22
CA LEU A 131 -17.57 17.66 -33.67
C LEU A 131 -16.11 18.04 -33.99
N TYR A 132 -15.50 18.89 -33.18
CA TYR A 132 -14.08 19.25 -33.32
C TYR A 132 -13.17 18.03 -33.17
N VAL A 133 -13.37 17.20 -32.14
CA VAL A 133 -12.60 15.97 -31.95
C VAL A 133 -12.75 15.01 -33.13
N VAL A 134 -13.98 14.83 -33.63
CA VAL A 134 -14.24 13.99 -34.82
C VAL A 134 -13.53 14.52 -36.05
N ALA A 135 -13.55 15.84 -36.27
CA ALA A 135 -12.87 16.47 -37.39
C ALA A 135 -11.34 16.29 -37.32
N VAL A 136 -10.73 16.50 -36.15
CA VAL A 136 -9.28 16.30 -35.94
C VAL A 136 -8.89 14.83 -36.16
N PHE A 137 -9.69 13.89 -35.66
CA PHE A 137 -9.44 12.46 -35.87
C PHE A 137 -9.55 12.07 -37.35
N GLY A 138 -10.58 12.56 -38.05
CA GLY A 138 -10.73 12.35 -39.49
C GLY A 138 -9.56 12.93 -40.29
N LEU A 139 -9.07 14.11 -39.91
CA LEU A 139 -7.90 14.72 -40.53
C LEU A 139 -6.63 13.89 -40.29
N LEU A 140 -6.44 13.41 -39.06
CA LEU A 140 -5.31 12.56 -38.67
C LEU A 140 -5.27 11.27 -39.50
N VAL A 141 -6.41 10.59 -39.65
CA VAL A 141 -6.55 9.39 -40.50
C VAL A 141 -6.25 9.72 -41.96
N ALA A 142 -6.74 10.85 -42.48
CA ALA A 142 -6.48 11.27 -43.85
C ALA A 142 -5.00 11.62 -44.12
N THR A 143 -4.30 12.20 -43.14
CA THR A 143 -2.89 12.60 -43.27
C THR A 143 -1.89 11.46 -43.17
N GLN A 144 -2.21 10.37 -42.47
CA GLN A 144 -1.30 9.24 -42.27
C GLN A 144 -1.41 8.15 -43.34
N GLY A 145 -2.39 8.23 -44.25
CA GLY A 145 -2.55 7.33 -45.39
C GLY A 145 -3.04 5.91 -45.03
N ALA A 146 -3.92 5.36 -45.85
CA ALA A 146 -4.49 4.01 -45.69
C ALA A 146 -3.53 2.86 -46.11
N SER A 147 -2.21 3.11 -46.11
CA SER A 147 -1.21 2.25 -46.74
C SER A 147 -0.31 1.55 -45.73
N ASP A 148 -0.91 0.94 -44.71
CA ASP A 148 -0.26 0.00 -43.77
C ASP A 148 -1.20 -1.18 -43.42
N ALA A 149 -2.24 -1.37 -44.23
CA ALA A 149 -3.39 -2.21 -43.90
C ALA A 149 -3.28 -3.69 -44.34
N ALA A 150 -2.21 -4.10 -45.03
CA ALA A 150 -2.10 -5.46 -45.58
C ALA A 150 -1.17 -6.41 -44.79
N ASP A 151 -0.14 -5.91 -44.10
CA ASP A 151 0.81 -6.76 -43.36
C ASP A 151 0.44 -6.99 -41.88
N ARG A 152 -0.67 -6.40 -41.39
CA ARG A 152 -1.24 -6.64 -40.05
C ARG A 152 -2.43 -7.60 -40.03
N ALA A 153 -2.63 -8.41 -41.08
CA ALA A 153 -3.75 -9.35 -41.18
C ALA A 153 -3.59 -10.65 -40.36
N GLY A 154 -2.80 -10.64 -39.27
CA GLY A 154 -2.82 -11.67 -38.22
C GLY A 154 -3.36 -11.18 -36.87
N GLY A 155 -3.65 -9.87 -36.74
CA GLY A 155 -4.14 -9.31 -35.50
C GLY A 155 -4.66 -7.90 -35.67
N GLN A 156 -5.99 -7.75 -35.62
CA GLN A 156 -6.74 -6.61 -35.07
C GLN A 156 -8.19 -6.66 -35.55
N ALA A 157 -9.12 -6.57 -34.60
CA ALA A 157 -10.46 -6.01 -34.82
C ALA A 157 -11.00 -5.49 -33.48
N SER A 158 -10.63 -4.25 -33.15
CA SER A 158 -11.25 -3.47 -32.09
C SER A 158 -12.43 -2.68 -32.65
N THR A 159 -13.63 -2.94 -32.13
CA THR A 159 -14.80 -2.07 -32.31
C THR A 159 -14.99 -1.23 -31.05
N GLY A 160 -14.59 0.05 -31.12
CA GLY A 160 -14.84 1.04 -30.06
C GLY A 160 -15.02 2.42 -30.70
N GLY A 161 -16.25 2.95 -30.67
CA GLY A 161 -16.69 4.15 -31.38
C GLY A 161 -16.27 5.51 -30.77
N PRO A 162 -16.77 6.63 -31.31
CA PRO A 162 -16.14 7.97 -31.27
C PRO A 162 -16.22 8.73 -29.93
N LEU A 163 -16.61 8.09 -28.83
CA LEU A 163 -16.79 8.75 -27.53
C LEU A 163 -15.55 8.65 -26.61
N SER A 164 -14.49 7.98 -27.04
CA SER A 164 -13.27 7.79 -26.23
C SER A 164 -12.40 9.04 -26.08
N GLY A 165 -12.64 10.11 -26.87
CA GLY A 165 -11.86 11.35 -26.83
C GLY A 165 -12.29 12.36 -25.75
N VAL A 166 -13.53 12.30 -25.25
CA VAL A 166 -14.03 13.25 -24.23
C VAL A 166 -13.57 12.88 -22.81
N ALA A 167 -13.15 11.62 -22.60
CA ALA A 167 -12.63 11.15 -21.31
C ALA A 167 -11.24 11.71 -20.95
N ALA A 168 -10.51 12.28 -21.91
CA ALA A 168 -9.19 12.88 -21.68
C ALA A 168 -9.26 14.29 -21.04
N LEU A 169 -10.42 14.97 -21.10
CA LEU A 169 -10.59 16.34 -20.57
C LEU A 169 -11.30 16.39 -19.21
N PHE A 170 -11.83 15.25 -18.74
CA PHE A 170 -12.45 15.12 -17.42
C PHE A 170 -11.91 13.88 -16.72
N GLY A 171 -10.69 13.93 -16.18
CA GLY A 171 -10.21 13.02 -15.14
C GLY A 171 -10.58 11.54 -15.32
N GLY A 172 -10.54 11.02 -16.55
CA GLY A 172 -10.58 9.59 -16.77
C GLY A 172 -9.21 9.06 -16.44
N ASN A 173 -9.04 8.41 -15.29
CA ASN A 173 -7.80 7.72 -14.91
C ASN A 173 -7.36 6.81 -16.06
N LYS A 174 -6.52 7.34 -16.95
CA LYS A 174 -5.80 6.54 -17.93
C LYS A 174 -4.87 5.69 -17.08
N LEU A 175 -5.20 4.41 -16.97
CA LEU A 175 -4.35 3.41 -16.36
C LEU A 175 -2.96 3.54 -17.00
N ASP A 176 -2.04 4.10 -16.24
CA ASP A 176 -0.66 4.39 -16.61
C ASP A 176 0.23 3.58 -15.68
N CYS A 177 0.97 2.65 -16.28
CA CYS A 177 1.93 1.80 -15.60
C CYS A 177 2.92 2.63 -14.77
N ALA A 178 3.31 3.82 -15.26
CA ALA A 178 4.33 4.67 -14.65
C ALA A 178 3.77 5.74 -13.71
N SER A 179 2.45 5.77 -13.49
CA SER A 179 1.82 6.77 -12.63
C SER A 179 2.36 6.72 -11.19
N PRO A 180 2.44 7.87 -10.49
CA PRO A 180 2.90 7.92 -9.10
C PRO A 180 2.09 7.01 -8.17
N ASP A 181 0.77 6.92 -8.39
CA ASP A 181 -0.13 6.10 -7.57
C ASP A 181 0.15 4.60 -7.76
N VAL A 182 0.36 4.15 -9.01
CA VAL A 182 0.73 2.74 -9.27
C VAL A 182 2.09 2.41 -8.66
N LYS A 183 3.09 3.28 -8.81
CA LYS A 183 4.40 3.09 -8.18
C LYS A 183 4.28 3.00 -6.66
N LYS A 184 3.48 3.90 -6.06
CA LYS A 184 3.22 3.92 -4.62
C LYS A 184 2.51 2.64 -4.17
N THR A 185 1.46 2.19 -4.86
CA THR A 185 0.77 0.93 -4.52
C THR A 185 1.71 -0.27 -4.59
N ILE A 186 2.58 -0.36 -5.62
CA ILE A 186 3.57 -1.45 -5.73
C ILE A 186 4.53 -1.42 -4.54
N ILE A 187 5.09 -0.25 -4.24
CA ILE A 187 6.01 -0.05 -3.11
C ILE A 187 5.33 -0.41 -1.78
N ASP A 188 4.15 0.13 -1.52
CA ASP A 188 3.42 -0.08 -0.28
C ASP A 188 3.03 -1.56 -0.12
N THR A 189 2.58 -2.23 -1.19
CA THR A 189 2.25 -3.66 -1.18
C THR A 189 3.46 -4.51 -0.79
N TYR A 190 4.63 -4.27 -1.39
CA TYR A 190 5.83 -5.06 -1.09
C TYR A 190 6.41 -4.72 0.28
N ALA A 191 6.39 -3.45 0.69
CA ALA A 191 6.79 -3.05 2.02
C ALA A 191 5.92 -3.72 3.09
N GLU A 192 4.62 -3.87 2.84
CA GLU A 192 3.70 -4.58 3.74
C GLU A 192 3.90 -6.09 3.74
N GLN A 193 4.12 -6.72 2.58
CA GLN A 193 4.46 -8.15 2.51
C GLN A 193 5.75 -8.47 3.27
N LEU A 194 6.77 -7.60 3.12
CA LEU A 194 8.03 -7.69 3.86
C LEU A 194 7.82 -7.55 5.37
N ALA A 195 7.05 -6.56 5.80
CA ALA A 195 6.68 -6.38 7.21
C ALA A 195 5.85 -7.57 7.75
N GLY A 196 5.10 -8.25 6.88
CA GLY A 196 4.33 -9.45 7.20
C GLY A 196 5.16 -10.70 7.46
N ALA A 197 6.47 -10.69 7.18
CA ALA A 197 7.37 -11.83 7.35
C ALA A 197 7.68 -12.17 8.82
N ASP A 198 7.12 -11.43 9.78
CA ASP A 198 7.28 -11.69 11.22
C ASP A 198 8.77 -11.65 11.67
N ILE A 199 9.55 -10.81 10.98
CA ILE A 199 10.93 -10.46 11.34
C ILE A 199 10.91 -9.03 11.88
N PRO A 200 11.12 -8.83 13.20
CA PRO A 200 11.03 -7.51 13.83
C PRO A 200 11.93 -6.47 13.16
N ASP A 201 13.24 -6.73 13.07
CA ASP A 201 14.23 -5.79 12.55
C ASP A 201 13.97 -5.36 11.11
N LEU A 202 13.42 -6.28 10.30
CA LEU A 202 13.05 -5.99 8.92
C LEU A 202 11.86 -5.03 8.86
N THR A 203 10.81 -5.31 9.63
CA THR A 203 9.61 -4.47 9.72
C THR A 203 9.98 -3.05 10.13
N MET A 204 10.86 -2.95 11.10
CA MET A 204 11.29 -1.70 11.71
C MET A 204 12.18 -0.86 10.79
N ALA A 205 13.05 -1.51 10.03
CA ALA A 205 13.86 -0.86 9.00
C ALA A 205 12.98 -0.25 7.88
N ILE A 206 11.85 -0.89 7.56
CA ILE A 206 10.86 -0.39 6.59
C ILE A 206 10.11 0.81 7.16
N GLU A 207 9.59 0.71 8.39
CA GLU A 207 8.83 1.80 9.02
C GLU A 207 9.66 3.06 9.23
N ARG A 208 10.91 2.92 9.67
CA ARG A 208 11.86 4.03 9.83
C ARG A 208 12.41 4.54 8.48
N LYS A 209 11.91 4.04 7.35
CA LYS A 209 12.33 4.39 5.99
C LYS A 209 13.84 4.22 5.76
N ARG A 210 14.47 3.28 6.47
CA ARG A 210 15.89 2.94 6.30
C ARG A 210 16.08 2.05 5.08
N ILE A 211 15.09 1.22 4.77
CA ILE A 211 15.01 0.47 3.51
C ILE A 211 14.28 1.33 2.47
N ASN A 212 14.91 1.54 1.32
CA ASN A 212 14.35 2.34 0.24
C ASN A 212 13.77 1.45 -0.85
N PHE A 213 12.54 1.74 -1.27
CA PHE A 213 11.81 1.00 -2.29
C PHE A 213 11.62 1.88 -3.51
N ARG A 214 11.95 1.36 -4.70
CA ARG A 214 11.71 2.04 -5.97
C ARG A 214 11.24 1.05 -7.02
N VAL A 215 10.53 1.59 -8.02
CA VAL A 215 10.16 0.87 -9.23
C VAL A 215 10.74 1.62 -10.43
N GLU A 216 11.58 0.93 -11.19
CA GLU A 216 12.33 1.47 -12.34
C GLU A 216 11.96 0.73 -13.64
N MET A 217 12.38 1.27 -14.79
CA MET A 217 12.22 0.63 -16.11
C MET A 217 10.78 0.19 -16.45
N ILE A 218 9.81 1.05 -16.15
CA ILE A 218 8.40 0.73 -16.34
C ILE A 218 8.01 0.78 -17.82
N THR A 219 7.45 -0.32 -18.32
CA THR A 219 7.00 -0.45 -19.71
C THR A 219 5.60 -1.06 -19.78
N GLU A 220 4.75 -0.51 -20.64
CA GLU A 220 3.47 -1.13 -20.99
C GLU A 220 3.72 -2.27 -21.97
N THR A 221 3.30 -3.48 -21.63
CA THR A 221 3.49 -4.69 -22.47
C THR A 221 2.21 -5.13 -23.16
N GLY A 222 1.06 -4.58 -22.75
CA GLY A 222 -0.19 -4.80 -23.44
C GLY A 222 -1.37 -4.15 -22.72
N ARG A 223 -2.38 -3.75 -23.47
CA ARG A 223 -3.59 -3.13 -22.94
C ARG A 223 -4.82 -3.89 -23.39
N ASN A 224 -5.66 -4.28 -22.43
CA ASN A 224 -6.94 -4.87 -22.71
C ASN A 224 -8.04 -3.86 -22.37
N THR A 225 -8.57 -3.21 -23.41
CA THR A 225 -9.64 -2.22 -23.30
C THR A 225 -10.99 -2.84 -22.92
N ALA A 226 -11.23 -4.10 -23.29
CA ALA A 226 -12.46 -4.82 -22.95
C ALA A 226 -12.51 -5.21 -21.46
N SER A 227 -11.39 -5.68 -20.92
CA SER A 227 -11.26 -6.09 -19.51
C SER A 227 -10.76 -4.97 -18.59
N LYS A 228 -10.63 -3.74 -19.09
CA LYS A 228 -10.22 -2.52 -18.34
C LYS A 228 -8.93 -2.69 -17.51
N PHE A 229 -7.93 -3.39 -18.07
CA PHE A 229 -6.64 -3.52 -17.42
C PHE A 229 -5.48 -3.28 -18.38
N VAL A 230 -4.34 -2.87 -17.81
CA VAL A 230 -3.06 -2.68 -18.49
C VAL A 230 -2.04 -3.64 -17.91
N LYS A 231 -1.32 -4.36 -18.76
CA LYS A 231 -0.17 -5.19 -18.39
C LYS A 231 1.09 -4.36 -18.50
N CYS A 232 1.89 -4.41 -17.45
CA CYS A 232 3.08 -3.61 -17.28
C CYS A 232 4.24 -4.53 -16.86
N LYS A 233 5.45 -4.11 -17.18
CA LYS A 233 6.68 -4.66 -16.64
C LYS A 233 7.50 -3.55 -15.99
N GLY A 234 8.32 -3.90 -15.02
CA GLY A 234 9.25 -2.98 -14.37
C GLY A 234 10.27 -3.73 -13.54
N LYS A 235 11.13 -3.00 -12.85
CA LYS A 235 12.11 -3.54 -11.90
C LYS A 235 11.81 -3.04 -10.51
N LEU A 236 11.63 -3.96 -9.56
CA LEU A 236 11.53 -3.65 -8.14
C LEU A 236 12.94 -3.55 -7.58
N VAL A 237 13.30 -2.37 -7.10
CA VAL A 237 14.61 -2.09 -6.52
C VAL A 237 14.43 -1.79 -5.03
N ILE A 238 15.01 -2.63 -4.18
CA ILE A 238 15.01 -2.45 -2.72
C ILE A 238 16.45 -2.28 -2.27
N THR A 239 16.73 -1.16 -1.61
CA THR A 239 18.06 -0.86 -1.08
C THR A 239 18.05 -1.02 0.43
N PHE A 240 18.87 -1.94 0.92
CA PHE A 240 19.06 -2.21 2.34
C PHE A 240 20.32 -1.46 2.83
N PRO A 241 20.32 -0.90 4.05
CA PRO A 241 21.49 -0.24 4.60
C PRO A 241 22.69 -1.19 4.74
N ASP A 242 23.84 -0.80 4.21
CA ASP A 242 25.10 -1.54 4.37
C ASP A 242 25.48 -1.76 5.84
N ALA A 243 25.18 -0.78 6.71
CA ALA A 243 25.42 -0.87 8.14
C ALA A 243 24.64 -2.03 8.80
N ASP A 244 23.41 -2.29 8.36
CA ASP A 244 22.59 -3.39 8.87
C ASP A 244 23.14 -4.74 8.40
N LEU A 245 23.50 -4.83 7.12
CA LEU A 245 24.11 -6.04 6.56
C LEU A 245 25.49 -6.33 7.16
N ALA A 246 26.29 -5.31 7.47
CA ALA A 246 27.56 -5.47 8.16
C ALA A 246 27.37 -5.99 9.59
N LYS A 247 26.42 -5.42 10.33
CA LYS A 247 26.06 -5.93 11.66
C LYS A 247 25.59 -7.38 11.59
N ALA A 248 24.70 -7.72 10.67
CA ALA A 248 24.18 -9.08 10.51
C ALA A 248 25.30 -10.09 10.26
N ARG A 249 26.31 -9.73 9.48
CA ARG A 249 27.48 -10.57 9.24
C ARG A 249 28.35 -10.73 10.48
N ALA A 250 28.58 -9.66 11.24
CA ALA A 250 29.30 -9.73 12.50
C ALA A 250 28.61 -10.70 13.49
N VAL A 251 27.27 -10.72 13.50
CA VAL A 251 26.46 -11.65 14.30
C VAL A 251 26.61 -13.10 13.84
N LEU A 252 26.53 -13.32 12.53
CA LEU A 252 26.61 -14.66 11.93
C LEU A 252 28.06 -15.16 11.79
N GLY A 253 29.04 -14.32 12.10
CA GLY A 253 30.47 -14.53 11.90
C GLY A 253 30.89 -14.24 10.45
N ASP A 254 31.73 -13.23 10.25
CA ASP A 254 32.22 -12.80 8.93
C ASP A 254 32.97 -13.91 8.16
N GLY A 255 33.52 -14.91 8.86
CA GLY A 255 34.21 -16.06 8.26
C GLY A 255 33.33 -17.29 8.02
N THR A 256 32.03 -17.24 8.35
CA THR A 256 31.12 -18.38 8.14
C THR A 256 30.52 -18.36 6.75
N LEU A 257 30.01 -19.52 6.30
CA LEU A 257 29.31 -19.64 5.02
C LEU A 257 28.12 -18.66 4.92
N MET A 258 27.46 -18.38 6.05
CA MET A 258 26.32 -17.44 6.10
C MET A 258 26.77 -15.98 6.04
N GLY A 259 27.82 -15.60 6.77
CA GLY A 259 28.39 -14.25 6.69
C GLY A 259 28.91 -13.91 5.29
N GLU A 260 29.59 -14.86 4.65
CA GLU A 260 30.09 -14.73 3.28
C GLU A 260 28.95 -14.65 2.26
N ALA A 261 27.88 -15.41 2.45
CA ALA A 261 26.74 -15.38 1.54
C ALA A 261 25.99 -14.05 1.58
N ILE A 262 25.78 -13.45 2.77
CA ILE A 262 25.21 -12.10 2.91
C ILE A 262 26.13 -11.05 2.26
N ARG A 263 27.45 -11.19 2.39
CA ARG A 263 28.40 -10.29 1.73
C ARG A 263 28.24 -10.30 0.22
N LYS A 264 28.04 -11.48 -0.37
CA LYS A 264 27.84 -11.64 -1.83
C LYS A 264 26.48 -11.13 -2.32
N THR A 265 25.44 -11.19 -1.49
CA THR A 265 24.11 -10.68 -1.81
C THR A 265 24.12 -9.17 -2.09
N GLY A 266 24.99 -8.41 -1.41
CA GLY A 266 25.09 -6.96 -1.57
C GLY A 266 23.90 -6.20 -0.98
N GLN A 267 23.84 -4.89 -1.24
CA GLN A 267 22.87 -3.98 -0.64
C GLN A 267 21.58 -3.77 -1.45
N VAL A 268 21.58 -4.18 -2.73
CA VAL A 268 20.48 -3.91 -3.67
C VAL A 268 19.84 -5.23 -4.06
N PHE A 269 18.57 -5.38 -3.71
CA PHE A 269 17.68 -6.36 -4.32
C PHE A 269 17.08 -5.75 -5.59
N ASN A 270 17.20 -6.43 -6.72
CA ASN A 270 16.77 -5.93 -8.01
C ASN A 270 16.16 -7.07 -8.82
N GLU A 271 14.83 -7.11 -8.90
CA GLU A 271 14.09 -8.17 -9.57
C GLU A 271 13.08 -7.60 -10.57
N GLU A 272 12.92 -8.30 -11.70
CA GLU A 272 11.92 -7.93 -12.69
C GLU A 272 10.52 -8.36 -12.23
N ILE A 273 9.58 -7.42 -12.28
CA ILE A 273 8.17 -7.63 -11.93
C ILE A 273 7.28 -7.40 -13.15
N SER A 274 6.30 -8.26 -13.31
CA SER A 274 5.14 -8.04 -14.19
C SER A 274 3.95 -7.68 -13.32
N TYR A 275 3.20 -6.66 -13.69
CA TYR A 275 2.02 -6.26 -12.94
C TYR A 275 0.88 -5.82 -13.83
N LYS A 276 -0.33 -6.02 -13.35
CA LYS A 276 -1.57 -5.65 -14.03
C LYS A 276 -2.24 -4.55 -13.24
N VAL A 277 -2.51 -3.44 -13.91
CA VAL A 277 -3.21 -2.29 -13.33
C VAL A 277 -4.64 -2.28 -13.85
N SER A 278 -5.63 -2.22 -12.95
CA SER A 278 -7.04 -2.10 -13.30
C SER A 278 -7.73 -0.99 -12.52
N THR A 279 -8.79 -0.43 -13.11
CA THR A 279 -9.67 0.51 -12.40
C THR A 279 -10.60 -0.26 -11.47
N PRO A 280 -10.77 0.17 -10.20
CA PRO A 280 -11.69 -0.46 -9.28
C PRO A 280 -13.13 -0.46 -9.79
N ALA A 281 -13.87 -1.53 -9.46
CA ALA A 281 -15.20 -1.77 -10.02
C ALA A 281 -16.26 -0.86 -9.39
N ASP A 282 -16.16 -0.63 -8.08
CA ASP A 282 -17.13 0.16 -7.32
C ASP A 282 -16.65 1.62 -7.06
N LYS A 283 -17.46 2.42 -6.36
CA LYS A 283 -17.12 3.82 -6.04
C LYS A 283 -16.29 3.98 -4.77
N GLU A 284 -16.29 2.99 -3.88
CA GLU A 284 -15.61 3.07 -2.58
C GLU A 284 -14.14 2.62 -2.71
N GLU A 285 -13.87 1.54 -3.44
CA GLU A 285 -12.53 1.11 -3.86
C GLU A 285 -11.83 2.15 -4.76
N ARG A 286 -12.59 2.98 -5.49
CA ARG A 286 -11.98 4.11 -6.24
C ARG A 286 -11.30 5.12 -5.33
N LYS A 287 -11.67 5.19 -4.04
CA LYS A 287 -11.00 6.05 -3.06
C LYS A 287 -9.63 5.49 -2.63
N THR A 288 -9.38 4.19 -2.85
CA THR A 288 -8.14 3.51 -2.45
C THR A 288 -7.10 3.42 -3.58
N GLY A 289 -7.38 3.98 -4.76
CA GLY A 289 -6.45 4.02 -5.89
C GLY A 289 -6.59 2.83 -6.85
N PRO A 290 -5.66 2.66 -7.81
CA PRO A 290 -5.72 1.57 -8.79
C PRO A 290 -5.45 0.21 -8.16
N ILE A 291 -6.12 -0.84 -8.66
CA ILE A 291 -5.82 -2.23 -8.27
C ILE A 291 -4.58 -2.68 -9.04
N VAL A 292 -3.57 -3.15 -8.32
CA VAL A 292 -2.31 -3.64 -8.92
C VAL A 292 -2.11 -5.10 -8.53
N GLU A 293 -2.20 -6.02 -9.49
CA GLU A 293 -1.86 -7.43 -9.31
C GLU A 293 -0.43 -7.66 -9.78
N ILE A 294 0.48 -8.07 -8.89
CA ILE A 294 1.92 -8.15 -9.16
C ILE A 294 2.40 -9.60 -9.15
N VAL A 295 3.29 -9.94 -10.08
CA VAL A 295 3.93 -11.25 -10.25
C VAL A 295 5.41 -11.06 -10.56
N PHE A 296 6.30 -11.76 -9.86
CA PHE A 296 7.72 -11.79 -10.24
C PHE A 296 7.92 -12.55 -11.54
N VAL A 297 8.76 -12.03 -12.43
CA VAL A 297 9.09 -12.72 -13.69
C VAL A 297 9.87 -14.00 -13.40
N ASN A 298 10.78 -13.97 -12.41
CA ASN A 298 11.46 -15.15 -11.88
C ASN A 298 11.20 -15.27 -10.36
N ALA A 299 10.11 -15.94 -9.99
CA ALA A 299 9.68 -16.04 -8.59
C ALA A 299 10.65 -16.86 -7.71
N GLU A 300 11.34 -17.86 -8.26
CA GLU A 300 12.26 -18.73 -7.50
C GLU A 300 13.56 -18.00 -7.17
N GLU A 301 14.12 -17.28 -8.14
CA GLU A 301 15.31 -16.45 -7.95
C GLU A 301 15.02 -15.28 -7.00
N ALA A 302 13.91 -14.57 -7.21
CA ALA A 302 13.47 -13.50 -6.32
C ALA A 302 13.30 -13.99 -4.87
N SER A 303 12.65 -15.15 -4.68
CA SER A 303 12.48 -15.77 -3.35
C SER A 303 13.83 -16.12 -2.71
N THR A 304 14.75 -16.70 -3.48
CA THR A 304 16.08 -17.08 -3.01
C THR A 304 16.91 -15.87 -2.60
N ASN A 305 16.95 -14.82 -3.43
CA ASN A 305 17.65 -13.57 -3.14
C ASN A 305 17.05 -12.88 -1.91
N PHE A 306 15.73 -12.89 -1.80
CA PHE A 306 15.02 -12.29 -0.68
C PHE A 306 15.25 -13.02 0.65
N ARG A 307 15.35 -14.36 0.64
CA ARG A 307 15.66 -15.15 1.83
C ARG A 307 16.97 -14.71 2.49
N MET A 308 17.95 -14.24 1.72
CA MET A 308 19.23 -13.78 2.28
C MET A 308 19.07 -12.50 3.10
N TYR A 309 18.26 -11.56 2.65
CA TYR A 309 17.90 -10.37 3.42
C TYR A 309 17.06 -10.74 4.65
N GLY A 310 16.10 -11.65 4.51
CA GLY A 310 15.33 -12.19 5.63
C GLY A 310 16.23 -12.83 6.70
N MET A 311 17.25 -13.61 6.29
CA MET A 311 18.23 -14.18 7.23
C MET A 311 19.09 -13.11 7.89
N ALA A 312 19.54 -12.10 7.14
CA ALA A 312 20.34 -11.00 7.69
C ALA A 312 19.57 -10.24 8.78
N TYR A 313 18.34 -9.80 8.49
CA TYR A 313 17.50 -9.12 9.47
C TYR A 313 16.99 -10.05 10.58
N GLY A 314 16.81 -11.33 10.27
CA GLY A 314 16.58 -12.36 11.27
C GLY A 314 17.73 -12.44 12.27
N ALA A 315 18.99 -12.41 11.80
CA ALA A 315 20.17 -12.42 12.66
C ALA A 315 20.26 -11.17 13.54
N LEU A 316 19.94 -9.99 12.99
CA LEU A 316 19.84 -8.75 13.77
C LEU A 316 18.80 -8.87 14.89
N ALA A 317 17.65 -9.49 14.61
CA ALA A 317 16.63 -9.77 15.63
C ALA A 317 17.14 -10.68 16.77
N TYR A 318 18.24 -11.40 16.58
CA TYR A 318 18.89 -12.20 17.62
C TYR A 318 19.99 -11.47 18.40
N THR A 319 20.36 -10.23 18.04
CA THR A 319 21.38 -9.42 18.75
C THR A 319 20.85 -8.05 19.13
N VAL A 320 20.88 -7.70 20.42
CA VAL A 320 20.30 -6.47 20.98
C VAL A 320 21.31 -5.32 20.80
N ALA A 321 20.98 -4.14 20.27
CA ALA A 321 20.01 -3.16 20.75
C ALA A 321 19.16 -2.46 19.66
N ASP A 322 17.96 -2.00 20.09
CA ASP A 322 16.93 -1.20 19.40
C ASP A 322 16.24 -1.92 18.24
N VAL A 323 14.92 -2.13 18.30
CA VAL A 323 13.90 -1.30 17.60
C VAL A 323 12.48 -1.66 18.12
N SER A 324 11.58 -0.67 18.12
CA SER A 324 10.12 -0.80 18.23
C SER A 324 9.39 -0.67 16.89
N ALA A 325 8.22 -1.32 16.87
CA ALA A 325 7.12 -1.28 15.90
C ALA A 325 7.02 -2.47 14.93
N SER A 326 6.07 -3.35 15.26
CA SER A 326 5.31 -4.13 14.28
C SER A 326 3.97 -3.43 14.12
N LYS A 327 3.60 -3.05 12.89
CA LYS A 327 2.26 -2.61 12.48
C LYS A 327 1.09 -3.43 13.06
N ARG A 328 1.30 -4.64 13.59
CA ARG A 328 0.26 -5.44 14.27
C ARG A 328 -0.07 -4.96 15.69
N ASN A 329 0.75 -4.09 16.30
CA ASN A 329 0.50 -3.56 17.63
C ASN A 329 0.40 -2.04 17.58
N GLY A 330 -0.78 -1.52 17.22
CA GLY A 330 -1.07 -0.08 17.15
C GLY A 330 -1.15 0.62 18.52
N VAL A 331 -0.76 -0.06 19.60
CA VAL A 331 -0.87 0.45 20.96
C VAL A 331 0.48 1.00 21.41
N LYS A 332 0.53 2.33 21.62
CA LYS A 332 1.70 2.98 22.20
C LYS A 332 1.90 2.44 23.61
N TRP A 333 3.15 2.27 24.06
CA TRP A 333 3.45 1.94 25.47
C TRP A 333 3.24 3.17 26.36
N ASP A 334 1.99 3.62 26.41
CA ASP A 334 1.52 4.73 27.22
C ASP A 334 0.94 4.23 28.54
N LYS A 335 0.53 5.16 29.40
CA LYS A 335 -0.05 4.83 30.71
C LYS A 335 -1.23 3.84 30.59
N ALA A 336 -2.08 4.00 29.58
CA ALA A 336 -3.26 3.16 29.41
C ALA A 336 -2.88 1.72 29.04
N TYR A 337 -1.88 1.54 28.16
CA TYR A 337 -1.39 0.22 27.81
C TYR A 337 -0.64 -0.46 28.97
N LYS A 338 0.20 0.29 29.69
CA LYS A 338 0.86 -0.21 30.91
C LYS A 338 -0.14 -0.70 31.95
N ASP A 339 -1.21 0.07 32.17
CA ASP A 339 -2.29 -0.31 33.09
C ASP A 339 -3.02 -1.58 32.60
N ALA A 340 -3.26 -1.72 31.30
CA ALA A 340 -3.86 -2.92 30.72
C ALA A 340 -2.96 -4.17 30.88
N VAL A 341 -1.65 -4.03 30.64
CA VAL A 341 -0.68 -5.12 30.83
C VAL A 341 -0.60 -5.53 32.32
N ALA A 342 -0.61 -4.55 33.22
CA ALA A 342 -0.62 -4.82 34.67
C ALA A 342 -1.89 -5.54 35.12
N GLN A 343 -3.05 -5.15 34.58
CA GLN A 343 -4.33 -5.81 34.85
C GLN A 343 -4.37 -7.24 34.30
N GLU A 344 -3.85 -7.48 33.11
CA GLU A 344 -3.80 -8.82 32.52
C GLU A 344 -2.86 -9.75 33.31
N CYS A 345 -1.66 -9.27 33.65
CA CYS A 345 -0.74 -9.99 34.54
C CYS A 345 -1.38 -10.30 35.90
N GLY A 346 -2.13 -9.33 36.44
CA GLY A 346 -2.85 -9.45 37.71
C GLY A 346 -4.05 -10.41 37.69
N LYS A 347 -4.37 -11.04 36.57
CA LYS A 347 -5.32 -12.16 36.54
C LYS A 347 -4.69 -13.48 36.99
N GLN A 348 -3.36 -13.62 36.83
CA GLN A 348 -2.59 -14.80 37.23
C GLN A 348 -1.75 -14.57 38.49
N SER A 349 -1.68 -13.34 38.99
CA SER A 349 -0.88 -12.90 40.13
C SER A 349 -1.51 -11.65 40.77
N ASP A 350 -0.93 -11.08 41.82
CA ASP A 350 -1.43 -9.80 42.36
C ASP A 350 -1.14 -8.61 41.40
N VAL A 351 -2.13 -7.75 41.16
CA VAL A 351 -2.02 -6.58 40.26
C VAL A 351 -0.96 -5.59 40.77
N GLY A 352 -0.84 -5.42 42.09
CA GLY A 352 0.18 -4.58 42.72
C GLY A 352 1.59 -5.11 42.47
N LEU A 353 1.77 -6.42 42.61
CA LEU A 353 3.00 -7.11 42.28
C LEU A 353 3.36 -6.97 40.78
N CYS A 354 2.39 -7.12 39.88
CA CYS A 354 2.60 -6.92 38.44
C CYS A 354 3.00 -5.47 38.10
N ARG A 355 2.35 -4.47 38.71
CA ARG A 355 2.75 -3.05 38.56
C ARG A 355 4.15 -2.79 39.08
N CYS A 356 4.49 -3.36 40.23
CA CYS A 356 5.82 -3.25 40.80
C CYS A 356 6.87 -3.84 39.86
N ARG A 357 6.64 -5.04 39.33
CA ARG A 357 7.52 -5.69 38.35
C ARG A 357 7.72 -4.80 37.14
N LEU A 358 6.64 -4.38 36.47
CA LEU A 358 6.72 -3.49 35.29
C LEU A 358 7.55 -2.24 35.58
N THR A 359 7.35 -1.59 36.72
CA THR A 359 8.11 -0.40 37.12
C THR A 359 9.59 -0.69 37.30
N GLN A 360 9.96 -1.83 37.88
CA GLN A 360 11.36 -2.25 38.06
C GLN A 360 12.02 -2.57 36.71
N PHE A 361 11.33 -3.30 35.83
CA PHE A 361 11.83 -3.55 34.48
C PHE A 361 12.05 -2.21 33.71
N GLU A 362 11.19 -1.20 33.87
CA GLU A 362 11.31 0.11 33.19
C GLU A 362 12.51 0.97 33.64
N GLN A 363 13.14 0.64 34.78
CA GLN A 363 14.34 1.33 35.25
C GLN A 363 15.60 0.83 34.54
N VAL A 364 15.56 -0.37 33.96
CA VAL A 364 16.70 -1.02 33.30
C VAL A 364 16.52 -1.03 31.79
N TRP A 365 15.29 -1.27 31.35
CA TRP A 365 14.95 -1.48 29.96
C TRP A 365 14.16 -0.31 29.41
N GLY A 366 14.55 0.11 28.20
CA GLY A 366 13.78 1.06 27.43
C GLY A 366 12.43 0.46 27.03
N GLN A 367 11.51 1.34 26.68
CA GLN A 367 10.18 1.01 26.15
C GLN A 367 10.23 -0.03 25.01
N ASP A 368 11.27 0.06 24.19
CA ASP A 368 11.47 -0.77 23.01
C ASP A 368 11.96 -2.19 23.37
N ASP A 369 12.67 -2.36 24.50
CA ASP A 369 13.20 -3.66 24.96
C ASP A 369 12.10 -4.58 25.48
N PHE A 370 11.08 -4.03 26.13
CA PHE A 370 9.91 -4.80 26.59
C PHE A 370 9.12 -5.42 25.44
N GLN A 371 9.00 -4.70 24.32
CA GLN A 371 8.29 -5.17 23.15
C GLN A 371 9.01 -6.34 22.48
N ARG A 372 10.35 -6.30 22.44
CA ARG A 372 11.20 -7.38 21.93
C ARG A 372 11.01 -8.66 22.75
N ILE A 373 11.05 -8.55 24.07
CA ILE A 373 10.92 -9.69 24.97
C ILE A 373 9.52 -10.30 24.87
N SER A 374 8.49 -9.47 24.74
CA SER A 374 7.12 -9.94 24.48
C SER A 374 7.04 -10.77 23.19
N TYR A 375 7.71 -10.36 22.12
CA TYR A 375 7.73 -11.12 20.86
C TYR A 375 8.50 -12.45 20.98
N ILE A 376 9.65 -12.43 21.66
CA ILE A 376 10.48 -13.62 21.86
C ILE A 376 9.75 -14.65 22.74
N VAL A 377 9.14 -14.24 23.85
CA VAL A 377 8.36 -15.12 24.74
C VAL A 377 7.17 -15.76 24.02
N GLN A 378 6.56 -15.05 23.06
CA GLN A 378 5.43 -15.56 22.28
C GLN A 378 5.83 -16.56 21.18
N THR A 379 7.07 -16.48 20.66
CA THR A 379 7.51 -17.26 19.49
C THR A 379 8.56 -18.32 19.79
N LYS A 380 9.26 -18.25 20.95
CA LYS A 380 10.28 -19.21 21.42
C LYS A 380 10.38 -19.24 22.95
N SER A 381 10.96 -20.30 23.51
CA SER A 381 11.44 -20.32 24.90
C SER A 381 12.59 -19.31 25.06
N LEU A 382 12.56 -18.45 26.08
CA LEU A 382 13.66 -17.54 26.43
C LEU A 382 14.95 -18.36 26.67
N ASP A 383 15.98 -18.14 25.86
CA ASP A 383 17.29 -18.80 26.00
C ASP A 383 18.06 -18.19 27.18
N PRO A 384 18.34 -18.96 28.26
CA PRO A 384 19.01 -18.44 29.45
C PRO A 384 20.43 -17.94 29.21
N ALA A 385 21.12 -18.48 28.20
CA ALA A 385 22.47 -18.03 27.85
C ALA A 385 22.46 -16.64 27.19
N LYS A 386 21.33 -16.22 26.62
CA LYS A 386 21.21 -14.97 25.85
C LYS A 386 20.54 -13.85 26.63
N TYR A 387 19.68 -14.18 27.59
CA TYR A 387 18.94 -13.23 28.40
C TYR A 387 19.19 -13.38 29.91
N PRO A 388 20.46 -13.55 30.36
CA PRO A 388 20.75 -13.89 31.76
C PRO A 388 20.26 -12.81 32.72
N ASN A 389 20.43 -11.53 32.38
CA ASN A 389 20.00 -10.41 33.21
C ASN A 389 18.49 -10.24 33.26
N PHE A 390 17.79 -10.52 32.15
CA PHE A 390 16.33 -10.48 32.12
C PHE A 390 15.71 -11.56 32.99
N ILE A 391 16.20 -12.80 32.84
CA ILE A 391 15.72 -13.94 33.61
C ILE A 391 16.07 -13.77 35.08
N ALA A 392 17.30 -13.40 35.41
CA ALA A 392 17.74 -13.19 36.79
C ALA A 392 16.88 -12.12 37.50
N LEU A 393 16.64 -10.99 36.84
CA LEU A 393 15.77 -9.95 37.38
C LEU A 393 14.31 -10.39 37.48
N SER A 394 13.78 -11.09 36.47
CA SER A 394 12.42 -11.65 36.49
C SER A 394 12.21 -12.62 37.65
N ASP A 395 13.15 -13.52 37.88
CA ASP A 395 13.08 -14.50 38.96
C ASP A 395 13.20 -13.83 40.33
N ALA A 396 14.09 -12.85 40.47
CA ALA A 396 14.24 -12.08 41.71
C ALA A 396 12.97 -11.29 42.04
N LEU A 397 12.40 -10.59 41.05
CA LEU A 397 11.15 -9.85 41.19
C LEU A 397 9.93 -10.75 41.36
N THR A 398 10.04 -12.03 41.00
CA THR A 398 9.01 -13.02 41.26
C THR A 398 8.94 -13.38 42.74
N LYS A 399 10.11 -13.47 43.38
CA LYS A 399 10.24 -13.75 44.82
C LYS A 399 9.89 -12.54 45.67
N GLN A 400 10.34 -11.35 45.28
CA GLN A 400 10.11 -10.14 46.06
C GLN A 400 10.15 -8.89 45.17
N CYS A 401 9.12 -8.05 45.29
CA CYS A 401 9.10 -6.74 44.62
C CYS A 401 8.56 -5.67 45.59
N PRO A 402 9.26 -4.52 45.73
CA PRO A 402 10.53 -4.15 45.10
C PRO A 402 11.73 -4.92 45.69
N LEU A 403 12.88 -4.91 44.99
CA LEU A 403 14.09 -5.57 45.48
C LEU A 403 14.73 -4.76 46.62
N PRO A 404 15.00 -5.36 47.80
CA PRO A 404 15.55 -4.63 48.95
C PRO A 404 16.92 -3.99 48.70
N GLN A 405 17.74 -4.60 47.85
CA GLN A 405 19.10 -4.16 47.51
C GLN A 405 19.17 -3.42 46.17
N GLY A 406 18.02 -3.09 45.57
CA GLY A 406 17.93 -2.46 44.26
C GLY A 406 18.22 -3.43 43.11
N ILE A 407 18.04 -2.96 41.88
CA ILE A 407 18.09 -3.82 40.69
C ILE A 407 19.52 -4.26 40.33
N ALA A 408 20.50 -3.38 40.57
CA ALA A 408 21.90 -3.64 40.26
C ALA A 408 22.46 -4.87 40.99
N SER A 409 21.88 -5.28 42.13
CA SER A 409 22.33 -6.45 42.88
C SER A 409 22.04 -7.80 42.20
N VAL A 410 21.22 -7.80 41.13
CA VAL A 410 20.78 -9.00 40.41
C VAL A 410 21.30 -9.06 38.98
N LEU A 411 21.82 -7.94 38.46
CA LEU A 411 22.34 -7.86 37.10
C LEU A 411 23.79 -8.34 37.03
N VAL A 412 24.09 -9.20 36.08
CA VAL A 412 25.45 -9.64 35.77
C VAL A 412 26.12 -8.64 34.82
N PRO A 413 27.38 -8.21 35.06
CA PRO A 413 28.11 -7.34 34.15
C PRO A 413 28.28 -7.98 32.76
N SER A 414 27.99 -7.21 31.71
CA SER A 414 28.18 -7.63 30.32
C SER A 414 29.66 -7.93 30.05
N GLY A 415 30.04 -9.21 30.05
CA GLY A 415 31.41 -9.65 29.77
C GLY A 415 31.92 -10.85 30.58
N GLN A 416 31.18 -11.31 31.60
CA GLN A 416 31.52 -12.55 32.29
C GLN A 416 30.58 -13.67 31.83
N ALA A 417 31.07 -14.49 30.91
CA ALA A 417 30.54 -15.85 30.75
C ALA A 417 30.63 -16.52 32.13
N VAL A 418 29.50 -17.05 32.62
CA VAL A 418 29.46 -17.83 33.86
C VAL A 418 30.45 -18.99 33.70
N PRO A 419 31.49 -19.13 34.55
CA PRO A 419 32.22 -20.37 34.62
C PRO A 419 31.29 -21.38 35.30
N THR A 420 31.07 -22.50 34.62
CA THR A 420 30.59 -23.74 35.22
C THR A 420 31.48 -24.08 36.42
N SER A 421 30.95 -23.89 37.63
CA SER A 421 31.54 -24.43 38.86
C SER A 421 30.61 -25.51 39.39
N VAL A 422 31.05 -26.73 39.17
CA VAL A 422 30.59 -27.96 39.80
C VAL A 422 30.76 -27.82 41.31
N GLU A 423 29.74 -28.17 42.08
CA GLU A 423 29.93 -28.62 43.46
C GLU A 423 29.00 -29.81 43.75
N GLU A 424 29.58 -31.00 43.63
CA GLU A 424 29.25 -32.19 44.42
C GLU A 424 30.27 -32.24 45.59
N PRO A 425 30.06 -32.96 46.72
CA PRO A 425 29.06 -34.01 46.95
C PRO A 425 28.39 -34.03 48.36
N VAL A 426 27.18 -34.58 48.46
CA VAL A 426 26.74 -35.33 49.66
C VAL A 426 26.06 -36.63 49.22
N LYS A 427 26.73 -37.76 49.50
CA LYS A 427 26.23 -39.16 49.43
C LYS A 427 25.56 -39.54 50.76
N PRO A 428 24.95 -40.74 50.91
CA PRO A 428 23.90 -41.37 50.10
C PRO A 428 22.79 -42.00 50.99
N VAL A 429 21.55 -42.18 50.51
CA VAL A 429 20.64 -43.20 51.10
C VAL A 429 19.91 -43.97 49.99
N VAL A 430 20.41 -45.18 49.80
CA VAL A 430 19.76 -46.47 49.55
C VAL A 430 18.79 -46.62 48.35
N GLN A 431 19.28 -47.44 47.43
CA GLN A 431 18.68 -48.21 46.35
C GLN A 431 17.24 -48.72 46.56
N ALA A 432 16.48 -48.73 45.46
CA ALA A 432 15.56 -49.81 45.15
C ALA A 432 15.73 -50.21 43.67
N GLU A 433 15.62 -51.50 43.44
CA GLU A 433 16.16 -52.31 42.37
C GLU A 433 15.34 -52.28 41.08
N ALA A 434 16.01 -52.50 39.95
CA ALA A 434 15.47 -52.45 38.60
C ALA A 434 14.68 -53.71 38.22
N ALA A 435 13.61 -53.53 37.45
CA ALA A 435 12.99 -54.56 36.61
C ALA A 435 13.19 -54.20 35.12
N PRO A 436 13.27 -55.18 34.20
CA PRO A 436 13.88 -54.98 32.89
C PRO A 436 12.99 -54.20 31.93
N VAL A 437 13.60 -53.21 31.26
CA VAL A 437 13.05 -52.49 30.11
C VAL A 437 12.95 -53.44 28.90
N PRO A 438 11.81 -53.50 28.18
CA PRO A 438 11.79 -54.06 26.84
C PRO A 438 12.46 -53.09 25.88
N VAL A 439 13.39 -53.61 25.08
CA VAL A 439 14.08 -52.90 24.01
C VAL A 439 13.03 -52.40 23.01
N THR A 440 12.80 -51.09 22.97
CA THR A 440 11.96 -50.46 21.93
C THR A 440 12.86 -49.78 20.91
N GLN A 441 12.52 -50.04 19.65
CA GLN A 441 13.27 -49.81 18.42
C GLN A 441 13.59 -48.33 18.13
N ALA A 442 14.60 -48.14 17.29
CA ALA A 442 15.08 -46.86 16.77
C ALA A 442 13.93 -45.93 16.30
N ALA A 443 13.91 -44.71 16.85
CA ALA A 443 12.99 -43.67 16.47
C ALA A 443 13.20 -43.27 15.00
N GLN A 444 12.20 -43.59 14.18
CA GLN A 444 12.01 -43.02 12.86
C GLN A 444 11.73 -41.50 12.96
N PRO A 445 11.98 -40.72 11.89
CA PRO A 445 11.77 -39.27 11.90
C PRO A 445 10.31 -38.96 12.22
N VAL A 446 10.08 -38.30 13.35
CA VAL A 446 8.74 -37.82 13.73
C VAL A 446 8.36 -36.71 12.76
N GLN A 447 7.49 -37.02 11.81
CA GLN A 447 6.80 -36.04 10.99
C GLN A 447 6.08 -35.08 11.94
N ALA A 448 6.39 -33.78 11.84
CA ALA A 448 5.76 -32.74 12.64
C ALA A 448 4.24 -32.86 12.52
N ALA A 449 3.56 -33.09 13.64
CA ALA A 449 2.12 -33.29 13.65
C ALA A 449 1.41 -32.05 13.08
N ILE A 450 0.50 -32.27 12.13
CA ILE A 450 -0.35 -31.21 11.60
C ILE A 450 -1.41 -30.93 12.65
N VAL A 451 -1.31 -29.76 13.28
CA VAL A 451 -2.28 -29.29 14.26
C VAL A 451 -3.21 -28.30 13.55
N ALA A 452 -4.51 -28.33 13.84
CA ALA A 452 -5.51 -27.33 13.41
C ALA A 452 -6.17 -26.69 14.65
N SER A 453 -7.24 -25.90 14.50
CA SER A 453 -8.02 -25.40 15.66
C SER A 453 -8.89 -26.48 16.31
N PHE A 454 -9.00 -27.64 15.67
CA PHE A 454 -9.67 -28.84 16.14
C PHE A 454 -8.75 -30.07 16.01
N ASP A 455 -9.18 -31.18 16.58
CA ASP A 455 -8.46 -32.44 16.51
C ASP A 455 -8.52 -33.04 15.10
N CYS A 456 -7.39 -33.02 14.38
CA CYS A 456 -7.29 -33.53 13.02
C CYS A 456 -7.57 -35.04 12.90
N SER A 457 -7.46 -35.81 13.99
CA SER A 457 -7.85 -37.22 13.99
C SER A 457 -9.36 -37.42 13.84
N ARG A 458 -10.15 -36.37 14.07
CA ARG A 458 -11.61 -36.36 14.01
C ARG A 458 -12.15 -35.66 12.75
N ALA A 459 -11.30 -35.41 11.75
CA ALA A 459 -11.69 -34.77 10.50
C ALA A 459 -12.57 -35.69 9.63
N GLU A 460 -13.87 -35.39 9.55
CA GLU A 460 -14.83 -36.24 8.84
C GLU A 460 -15.17 -35.69 7.45
N SER A 461 -15.32 -34.37 7.34
CA SER A 461 -15.67 -33.70 6.09
C SER A 461 -14.47 -33.44 5.18
N LYS A 462 -14.73 -33.28 3.87
CA LYS A 462 -13.67 -32.96 2.88
C LYS A 462 -12.84 -31.76 3.30
N ILE A 463 -13.51 -30.70 3.77
CA ILE A 463 -12.86 -29.45 4.15
C ILE A 463 -12.03 -29.60 5.43
N GLU A 464 -12.45 -30.42 6.39
CA GLU A 464 -11.67 -30.70 7.60
C GLU A 464 -10.42 -31.51 7.27
N ARG A 465 -10.54 -32.52 6.40
CA ARG A 465 -9.37 -33.29 5.94
C ARG A 465 -8.39 -32.41 5.17
N LEU A 466 -8.89 -31.48 4.36
CA LEU A 466 -8.07 -30.50 3.65
C LEU A 466 -7.42 -29.49 4.60
N THR A 467 -8.13 -29.10 5.66
CA THR A 467 -7.56 -28.26 6.73
C THR A 467 -6.42 -28.99 7.44
N CYS A 468 -6.55 -30.30 7.62
CA CYS A 468 -5.56 -31.15 8.27
C CYS A 468 -4.52 -31.78 7.34
N SER A 469 -4.47 -31.41 6.05
CA SER A 469 -3.60 -32.05 5.07
C SER A 469 -2.18 -31.49 5.03
N THR A 470 -1.98 -30.23 5.47
CA THR A 470 -0.65 -29.60 5.50
C THR A 470 -0.46 -28.74 6.75
N PRO A 471 0.78 -28.51 7.22
CA PRO A 471 1.04 -27.59 8.31
C PRO A 471 0.52 -26.17 8.04
N ALA A 472 0.57 -25.72 6.79
CA ALA A 472 0.12 -24.39 6.38
C ALA A 472 -1.41 -24.24 6.52
N THR A 473 -2.19 -25.23 6.07
CA THR A 473 -3.66 -25.20 6.19
C THR A 473 -4.12 -25.30 7.64
N GLY A 474 -3.44 -26.10 8.46
CA GLY A 474 -3.71 -26.20 9.90
C GLY A 474 -3.37 -24.92 10.69
N GLU A 475 -2.26 -24.26 10.36
CA GLU A 475 -1.92 -22.96 10.96
C GLU A 475 -2.91 -21.85 10.56
N ALA A 476 -3.32 -21.80 9.29
CA ALA A 476 -4.33 -20.86 8.82
C ALA A 476 -5.66 -21.01 9.58
N ASP A 477 -6.09 -22.25 9.85
CA ASP A 477 -7.31 -22.53 10.63
C ASP A 477 -7.18 -22.07 12.10
N ARG A 478 -6.02 -22.26 12.75
CA ARG A 478 -5.76 -21.71 14.09
C ARG A 478 -5.82 -20.19 14.12
N ARG A 479 -5.17 -19.54 13.15
CA ARG A 479 -5.17 -18.07 13.03
C ARG A 479 -6.57 -17.51 12.82
N LEU A 480 -7.38 -18.18 11.99
CA LEU A 480 -8.79 -17.86 11.81
C LEU A 480 -9.58 -17.98 13.13
N ALA A 481 -9.43 -19.09 13.84
CA ALA A 481 -10.13 -19.32 15.10
C ALA A 481 -9.74 -18.29 16.19
N SER A 482 -8.47 -17.87 16.21
CA SER A 482 -8.00 -16.78 17.08
C SER A 482 -8.62 -15.44 16.71
N SER A 483 -8.56 -15.07 15.42
CA SER A 483 -9.07 -13.80 14.89
C SER A 483 -10.58 -13.68 15.08
N TYR A 484 -11.32 -14.75 14.86
CA TYR A 484 -12.77 -14.79 15.07
C TYR A 484 -13.16 -14.62 16.54
N ARG A 485 -12.43 -15.26 17.48
CA ARG A 485 -12.65 -15.05 18.92
C ARG A 485 -12.38 -13.60 19.32
N ALA A 486 -11.31 -12.99 18.81
CA ALA A 486 -10.99 -11.60 19.06
C ALA A 486 -12.06 -10.64 18.50
N ALA A 487 -12.52 -10.86 17.27
CA ALA A 487 -13.58 -10.06 16.65
C ALA A 487 -14.92 -10.19 17.41
N LEU A 488 -15.29 -11.40 17.84
CA LEU A 488 -16.49 -11.60 18.67
C LEU A 488 -16.43 -10.87 20.00
N ALA A 489 -15.26 -10.81 20.62
CA ALA A 489 -15.08 -10.12 21.91
C ALA A 489 -15.19 -8.59 21.78
N LYS A 490 -14.89 -8.03 20.60
CA LYS A 490 -14.94 -6.59 20.33
C LYS A 490 -16.23 -6.13 19.64
N SER A 491 -16.97 -7.04 19.02
CA SER A 491 -18.13 -6.69 18.21
C SER A 491 -19.27 -6.11 19.04
N THR A 492 -19.82 -4.97 18.58
CA THR A 492 -21.05 -4.38 19.12
C THR A 492 -22.31 -5.13 18.68
N ASP A 493 -22.21 -6.00 17.67
CA ASP A 493 -23.26 -6.94 17.26
C ASP A 493 -22.69 -8.37 17.04
N PRO A 494 -22.50 -9.15 18.11
CA PRO A 494 -21.98 -10.51 18.02
C PRO A 494 -22.91 -11.47 17.27
N ALA A 495 -24.21 -11.19 17.22
CA ALA A 495 -25.17 -12.05 16.52
C ALA A 495 -25.00 -11.95 15.00
N ALA A 496 -24.86 -10.74 14.49
CA ALA A 496 -24.52 -10.50 13.08
C ALA A 496 -23.16 -11.10 12.71
N LEU A 497 -22.14 -10.94 13.55
CA LEU A 497 -20.81 -11.50 13.28
C LEU A 497 -20.83 -13.04 13.25
N LYS A 498 -21.57 -13.68 14.16
CA LYS A 498 -21.78 -15.14 14.12
C LYS A 498 -22.48 -15.59 12.85
N GLN A 499 -23.44 -14.81 12.35
CA GLN A 499 -24.13 -15.11 11.11
C GLN A 499 -23.19 -14.98 9.91
N GLN A 500 -22.44 -13.88 9.80
CA GLN A 500 -21.43 -13.67 8.76
C GLN A 500 -20.37 -14.79 8.76
N GLN A 501 -19.96 -15.27 9.93
CA GLN A 501 -19.02 -16.38 10.02
C GLN A 501 -19.62 -17.70 9.49
N ARG A 502 -20.89 -17.98 9.82
CA ARG A 502 -21.60 -19.17 9.28
C ARG A 502 -21.77 -19.11 7.77
N ASP A 503 -22.04 -17.94 7.22
CA ASP A 503 -22.21 -17.77 5.79
C ASP A 503 -20.86 -17.91 5.06
N TRP A 504 -19.80 -17.32 5.60
CA TRP A 504 -18.45 -17.53 5.09
C TRP A 504 -17.99 -19.00 5.15
N LEU A 505 -18.39 -19.76 6.17
CA LEU A 505 -18.06 -21.20 6.23
C LEU A 505 -18.65 -21.97 5.04
N LYS A 506 -19.78 -21.53 4.46
CA LYS A 506 -20.32 -22.14 3.24
C LYS A 506 -19.41 -21.89 2.04
N GLU A 507 -18.87 -20.69 1.92
CA GLU A 507 -17.91 -20.30 0.86
C GLU A 507 -16.61 -21.09 1.00
N ARG A 508 -16.05 -21.18 2.21
CA ARG A 508 -14.85 -21.99 2.50
C ARG A 508 -15.05 -23.45 2.08
N ASN A 509 -16.21 -24.03 2.38
CA ASN A 509 -16.49 -25.44 2.12
C ASN A 509 -16.61 -25.79 0.63
N VAL A 510 -16.63 -24.81 -0.28
CA VAL A 510 -16.55 -25.03 -1.74
C VAL A 510 -15.12 -25.34 -2.19
N CYS A 511 -14.09 -25.02 -1.39
CA CYS A 511 -12.70 -25.23 -1.79
C CYS A 511 -12.33 -26.71 -1.99
N ASP A 512 -11.64 -26.97 -3.10
CA ASP A 512 -11.21 -28.32 -3.49
C ASP A 512 -9.75 -28.62 -3.15
N ASP A 513 -8.92 -27.60 -2.94
CA ASP A 513 -7.48 -27.73 -2.68
C ASP A 513 -6.94 -26.76 -1.62
N ALA A 514 -5.69 -27.00 -1.19
CA ALA A 514 -5.04 -26.24 -0.14
C ALA A 514 -4.83 -24.76 -0.53
N ALA A 515 -4.60 -24.47 -1.81
CA ALA A 515 -4.40 -23.10 -2.29
C ALA A 515 -5.69 -22.27 -2.17
N CYS A 516 -6.83 -22.82 -2.58
CA CYS A 516 -8.15 -22.23 -2.39
C CYS A 516 -8.44 -22.01 -0.90
N LEU A 517 -8.22 -23.05 -0.08
CA LEU A 517 -8.51 -22.98 1.35
C LEU A 517 -7.67 -21.89 2.04
N LEU A 518 -6.38 -21.81 1.76
CA LEU A 518 -5.48 -20.79 2.30
C LEU A 518 -5.92 -19.39 1.88
N LYS A 519 -6.20 -19.19 0.59
CA LYS A 519 -6.65 -17.89 0.07
C LYS A 519 -7.94 -17.41 0.73
N THR A 520 -8.96 -18.27 0.76
CA THR A 520 -10.28 -17.93 1.34
C THR A 520 -10.19 -17.70 2.86
N THR A 521 -9.35 -18.48 3.54
CA THR A 521 -9.12 -18.35 4.99
C THR A 521 -8.35 -17.09 5.35
N GLU A 522 -7.30 -16.74 4.61
CA GLU A 522 -6.51 -15.54 4.86
C GLU A 522 -7.33 -14.26 4.62
N ALA A 523 -8.15 -14.23 3.56
CA ALA A 523 -9.08 -13.13 3.30
C ALA A 523 -10.05 -12.91 4.48
N ARG A 524 -10.54 -14.01 5.08
CA ARG A 524 -11.43 -13.91 6.25
C ARG A 524 -10.69 -13.47 7.51
N ILE A 525 -9.47 -13.94 7.73
CA ILE A 525 -8.62 -13.49 8.85
C ILE A 525 -8.42 -11.97 8.77
N GLN A 526 -8.11 -11.44 7.59
CA GLN A 526 -7.96 -10.00 7.37
C GLN A 526 -9.26 -9.25 7.64
N ALA A 527 -10.39 -9.74 7.12
CA ALA A 527 -11.70 -9.13 7.37
C ALA A 527 -12.05 -9.08 8.86
N LEU A 528 -11.81 -10.16 9.61
CA LEU A 528 -12.05 -10.23 11.05
C LEU A 528 -11.08 -9.34 11.85
N SER A 529 -9.85 -9.18 11.39
CA SER A 529 -8.83 -8.36 12.06
C SER A 529 -9.08 -6.86 11.89
N ALA A 530 -9.89 -6.48 10.90
CA ALA A 530 -10.29 -5.10 10.64
C ALA A 530 -11.57 -4.67 11.40
N MET A 531 -12.22 -5.57 12.15
CA MET A 531 -13.46 -5.32 12.89
C MET A 531 -13.26 -4.75 14.30
#